data_AF-F5YH24-F1
#
_entry.id   AF-F5YH24-F1
#
_cell.length_a   1.000
_cell.length_b   1.000
_cell.length_c   1.000
_cell.angle_alpha   90.00
_cell.angle_beta   90.00
_cell.angle_gamma   90.00
#
_symmetry.space_group_name_H-M   'P 1'
#
loop_
_entity.id
_entity.type
_entity.pdbx_description
1 polymer ?
#
loop_
_entity_poly.entity_id
_entity_poly.type
_entity_poly.pdbx_seq_one_letter_code
_entity_poly.pdbx_strand_id
1 'polypeptide(L)'
;MKRAQKEGVPNSLPLCSRAQQVPGLIFLCIAGALLNNFFYWFFVLKAGIPLYLDTALTIALTFYGGAFWGVLTGVFTNLILHSVWFEGWGNYLFIICNAAVAMITALFIRLFPVELGYLPVHREALPEGLPLLRSQRIKNIMDSGIVLIILSFVLCAAISLLGGIVAACIKVFAVSSNGGFGPELFFAPFLSRKNLPVFIVEALSRIPLNIIDRIVTVAGGYGIACIISFFRDSVFRYGKGR
;
A
#
# COMPACT_ATOMS: atom_id res chain seq x y z
N MET A 1 -7.74 46.75 -12.61
CA MET A 1 -8.47 45.51 -12.25
C MET A 1 -8.24 44.46 -13.34
N LYS A 2 -7.22 43.61 -13.19
CA LYS A 2 -6.94 42.50 -14.12
C LYS A 2 -7.62 41.24 -13.57
N ARG A 3 -8.53 40.66 -14.36
CA ARG A 3 -9.20 39.39 -14.03
C ARG A 3 -8.17 38.26 -14.08
N ALA A 4 -8.02 37.56 -12.97
CA ALA A 4 -7.25 36.32 -12.89
C ALA A 4 -7.85 35.30 -13.86
N GLN A 5 -7.04 34.85 -14.82
CA GLN A 5 -7.35 33.67 -15.63
C GLN A 5 -7.44 32.48 -14.68
N LYS A 6 -8.65 31.94 -14.57
CA LYS A 6 -8.93 30.69 -13.90
C LYS A 6 -8.32 29.60 -14.79
N GLU A 7 -7.11 29.16 -14.48
CA GLU A 7 -6.48 28.03 -15.16
C GLU A 7 -7.43 26.84 -15.08
N GLY A 8 -7.87 26.40 -16.25
CA GLY A 8 -8.74 25.25 -16.41
C GLY A 8 -7.98 24.02 -15.95
N VAL A 9 -8.30 23.55 -14.75
CA VAL A 9 -7.98 22.19 -14.31
C VAL A 9 -8.46 21.26 -15.42
N PRO A 10 -7.58 20.48 -16.09
CA PRO A 10 -7.99 19.53 -17.11
C PRO A 10 -8.83 18.45 -16.43
N ASN A 11 -10.14 18.67 -16.40
CA ASN A 11 -11.09 17.71 -15.88
C ASN A 11 -11.09 16.51 -16.82
N SER A 12 -10.74 15.37 -16.23
CA SER A 12 -10.93 14.02 -16.75
C SER A 12 -10.16 13.64 -18.02
N LEU A 13 -9.13 12.82 -17.84
CA LEU A 13 -8.70 11.83 -18.83
C LEU A 13 -9.94 11.12 -19.41
N PRO A 14 -10.00 10.88 -20.74
CA PRO A 14 -11.19 10.36 -21.41
C PRO A 14 -11.61 9.02 -20.82
N LEU A 15 -12.82 9.00 -20.22
CA LEU A 15 -13.45 7.84 -19.56
C LEU A 15 -13.49 6.58 -20.44
N CYS A 16 -13.52 6.74 -21.77
CA CYS A 16 -13.55 5.64 -22.73
C CYS A 16 -12.29 4.75 -22.68
N SER A 17 -11.12 5.29 -22.27
CA SER A 17 -9.88 4.52 -22.15
C SER A 17 -9.80 3.68 -20.87
N ARG A 18 -10.62 3.97 -19.84
CA ARG A 18 -10.58 3.25 -18.55
C ARG A 18 -11.35 1.92 -18.58
N ALA A 19 -12.41 1.82 -19.37
CA ALA A 19 -13.25 0.62 -19.44
C ALA A 19 -12.50 -0.60 -20.04
N GLN A 20 -11.66 -0.39 -21.05
CA GLN A 20 -10.84 -1.46 -21.65
C GLN A 20 -9.74 -1.99 -20.71
N GLN A 21 -9.41 -1.25 -19.64
CA GLN A 21 -8.38 -1.63 -18.67
C GLN A 21 -8.93 -2.48 -17.51
N VAL A 22 -10.25 -2.54 -17.35
CA VAL A 22 -10.93 -3.24 -16.25
C VAL A 22 -10.57 -4.73 -16.17
N PRO A 23 -10.60 -5.53 -17.27
CA PRO A 23 -10.28 -6.96 -17.18
C PRO A 23 -8.84 -7.22 -16.73
N GLY A 24 -7.88 -6.44 -17.25
CA GLY A 24 -6.47 -6.55 -16.88
C GLY A 24 -6.24 -6.17 -15.41
N LEU A 25 -6.95 -5.16 -14.90
CA LEU A 25 -6.85 -4.76 -13.49
C LEU A 25 -7.45 -5.79 -12.54
N ILE A 26 -8.57 -6.42 -12.89
CA ILE A 26 -9.15 -7.52 -12.10
C ILE A 26 -8.14 -8.68 -12.01
N PHE A 27 -7.56 -9.09 -13.15
CA PHE A 27 -6.53 -10.13 -13.17
C PHE A 27 -5.34 -9.76 -12.26
N LEU A 28 -4.86 -8.52 -12.36
CA LEU A 28 -3.79 -8.02 -11.50
C LEU A 28 -4.16 -8.03 -10.01
N CYS A 29 -5.41 -7.71 -9.63
CA CYS A 29 -5.86 -7.78 -8.24
C CYS A 29 -5.81 -9.21 -7.70
N ILE A 30 -6.28 -10.19 -8.48
CA ILE A 30 -6.26 -11.61 -8.08
C ILE A 30 -4.82 -12.11 -8.01
N ALA A 31 -4.00 -11.85 -9.03
CA ALA A 31 -2.59 -12.23 -9.04
C ALA A 31 -1.81 -11.56 -7.89
N GLY A 32 -2.08 -10.29 -7.62
CA GLY A 32 -1.51 -9.55 -6.51
C GLY A 32 -1.90 -10.14 -5.16
N ALA A 33 -3.16 -10.55 -5.01
CA ALA A 33 -3.63 -11.21 -3.81
C ALA A 33 -2.95 -12.57 -3.57
N LEU A 34 -2.79 -13.38 -4.62
CA LEU A 34 -2.04 -14.64 -4.57
C LEU A 34 -0.56 -14.42 -4.21
N LEU A 35 0.08 -13.39 -4.78
CA LEU A 35 1.47 -13.04 -4.49
C LEU A 35 1.67 -12.53 -3.06
N ASN A 36 0.75 -11.72 -2.53
CA ASN A 36 0.78 -11.31 -1.11
C ASN A 36 0.74 -12.54 -0.18
N ASN A 37 -0.15 -13.49 -0.48
CA ASN A 37 -0.23 -14.76 0.26
C ASN A 37 1.06 -15.59 0.14
N PHE A 38 1.64 -15.66 -1.05
CA PHE A 38 2.91 -16.34 -1.28
C PHE A 38 4.05 -15.69 -0.49
N PHE A 39 4.16 -14.36 -0.48
CA PHE A 39 5.16 -13.65 0.30
C PHE A 39 4.99 -13.87 1.79
N TYR A 40 3.76 -13.79 2.31
CA TYR A 40 3.48 -14.11 3.71
C TYR A 40 3.97 -15.53 4.05
N TRP A 41 3.58 -16.54 3.26
CA TRP A 41 4.00 -17.91 3.47
C TRP A 41 5.53 -18.07 3.39
N PHE A 42 6.18 -17.45 2.41
CA PHE A 42 7.63 -17.57 2.23
C PHE A 42 8.41 -16.87 3.35
N PHE A 43 8.12 -15.61 3.65
CA PHE A 43 8.90 -14.85 4.63
C PHE A 43 8.61 -15.29 6.06
N VAL A 44 7.34 -15.45 6.43
CA VAL A 44 6.96 -15.80 7.81
C VAL A 44 7.19 -17.28 8.08
N LEU A 45 6.70 -18.18 7.22
CA LEU A 45 6.70 -19.62 7.51
C LEU A 45 7.97 -20.35 7.05
N LYS A 46 8.63 -19.89 5.98
CA LYS A 46 9.86 -20.55 5.47
C LYS A 46 11.13 -19.85 5.92
N ALA A 47 11.21 -18.52 5.79
CA ALA A 47 12.41 -17.77 6.16
C ALA A 47 12.47 -17.42 7.65
N GLY A 48 11.36 -17.52 8.38
CA GLY A 48 11.28 -17.12 9.80
C GLY A 48 11.50 -15.62 10.03
N ILE A 49 11.31 -14.81 8.98
CA ILE A 49 11.43 -13.37 9.05
C ILE A 49 10.04 -12.82 9.39
N PRO A 50 9.88 -12.03 10.46
CA PRO A 50 8.57 -11.52 10.89
C PRO A 50 8.12 -10.31 10.04
N LEU A 51 8.22 -10.45 8.71
CA LEU A 51 7.75 -9.51 7.71
C LEU A 51 6.54 -10.12 7.01
N TYR A 52 5.41 -9.44 7.12
CA TYR A 52 4.15 -9.92 6.57
C TYR A 52 4.12 -9.72 5.05
N LEU A 53 4.60 -8.56 4.56
CA LEU A 53 4.63 -8.15 3.14
C LEU A 53 3.30 -8.34 2.37
N ASP A 54 2.22 -8.57 3.10
CA ASP A 54 0.89 -8.96 2.67
C ASP A 54 0.09 -7.83 2.01
N THR A 55 0.68 -6.65 1.96
CA THR A 55 0.06 -5.41 1.47
C THR A 55 0.90 -4.70 0.41
N ALA A 56 2.06 -5.25 0.03
CA ALA A 56 2.91 -4.66 -0.99
C ALA A 56 2.17 -4.51 -2.33
N LEU A 57 1.44 -5.56 -2.75
CA LEU A 57 0.67 -5.51 -4.00
C LEU A 57 -0.62 -4.70 -3.87
N THR A 58 -1.19 -4.61 -2.66
CA THR A 58 -2.31 -3.70 -2.34
C THR A 58 -1.90 -2.26 -2.58
N ILE A 59 -0.72 -1.86 -2.08
CA ILE A 59 -0.12 -0.54 -2.27
C ILE A 59 0.22 -0.33 -3.76
N ALA A 60 0.84 -1.31 -4.42
CA ALA A 60 1.20 -1.22 -5.83
C ALA A 60 -0.02 -0.96 -6.72
N LEU A 61 -1.12 -1.69 -6.51
CA LEU A 61 -2.35 -1.51 -7.30
C LEU A 61 -3.12 -0.26 -6.89
N THR A 62 -2.92 0.24 -5.67
CA THR A 62 -3.41 1.57 -5.31
C THR A 62 -2.68 2.67 -6.07
N PHE A 63 -1.34 2.60 -6.15
CA PHE A 63 -0.55 3.51 -6.96
C PHE A 63 -0.91 3.40 -8.45
N TYR A 64 -1.04 2.18 -8.97
CA TYR A 64 -1.27 1.96 -10.39
C TYR A 64 -2.71 2.29 -10.85
N GLY A 65 -3.71 1.80 -10.11
CA GLY A 65 -5.13 1.89 -10.50
C GLY A 65 -5.98 2.83 -9.64
N GLY A 66 -5.52 3.20 -8.43
CA GLY A 66 -6.26 3.99 -7.46
C GLY A 66 -6.90 3.16 -6.34
N ALA A 67 -7.57 3.87 -5.41
CA ALA A 67 -8.10 3.31 -4.16
C ALA A 67 -8.94 2.05 -4.35
N PHE A 68 -9.87 2.06 -5.31
CA PHE A 68 -10.79 0.94 -5.54
C PHE A 68 -10.06 -0.37 -5.82
N TRP A 69 -9.06 -0.35 -6.70
CA TRP A 69 -8.28 -1.54 -7.06
C TRP A 69 -7.38 -2.01 -5.92
N GLY A 70 -6.83 -1.06 -5.14
CA GLY A 70 -6.15 -1.35 -3.89
C GLY A 70 -7.04 -2.09 -2.90
N VAL A 71 -8.21 -1.53 -2.58
CA VAL A 71 -9.18 -2.14 -1.66
C VAL A 71 -9.58 -3.54 -2.15
N LEU A 72 -9.91 -3.67 -3.43
CA LEU A 72 -10.30 -4.96 -4.02
C LEU A 72 -9.19 -6.01 -3.88
N THR A 73 -7.94 -5.63 -4.14
CA THR A 73 -6.77 -6.51 -3.94
C THR A 73 -6.65 -6.94 -2.48
N GLY A 74 -6.76 -6.00 -1.54
CA GLY A 74 -6.69 -6.28 -0.11
C GLY A 74 -7.82 -7.19 0.38
N VAL A 75 -9.04 -7.00 -0.13
CA VAL A 75 -10.17 -7.92 0.12
C VAL A 75 -9.84 -9.32 -0.36
N PHE A 76 -9.38 -9.47 -1.62
CA PHE A 76 -9.00 -10.78 -2.15
C PHE A 76 -7.84 -11.42 -1.37
N THR A 77 -6.85 -10.65 -0.93
CA THR A 77 -5.75 -11.19 -0.12
C THR A 77 -6.26 -11.90 1.13
N ASN A 78 -7.16 -11.25 1.89
CA ASN A 78 -7.71 -11.82 3.12
C ASN A 78 -8.70 -12.95 2.83
N LEU A 79 -9.56 -12.80 1.81
CA LEU A 79 -10.50 -13.85 1.43
C LEU A 79 -9.76 -15.12 1.04
N ILE A 80 -8.70 -15.03 0.23
CA ILE A 80 -7.90 -16.18 -0.17
C ILE A 80 -7.16 -16.77 1.02
N LEU A 81 -6.46 -15.94 1.82
CA LEU A 81 -5.70 -16.40 2.98
C LEU A 81 -6.60 -17.20 3.93
N HIS A 82 -7.71 -16.61 4.37
CA HIS A 82 -8.55 -17.25 5.38
C HIS A 82 -9.45 -18.37 4.84
N SER A 83 -9.73 -18.39 3.53
CA SER A 83 -10.45 -19.52 2.93
C SER A 83 -9.57 -20.77 2.80
N VAL A 84 -8.25 -20.60 2.58
CA VAL A 84 -7.31 -21.72 2.45
C VAL A 84 -6.97 -22.32 3.83
N TRP A 85 -6.75 -21.48 4.84
CA TRP A 85 -6.29 -21.91 6.16
C TRP A 85 -7.41 -22.06 7.20
N PHE A 86 -8.64 -21.67 6.86
CA PHE A 86 -9.87 -21.86 7.65
C PHE A 86 -9.75 -21.47 9.13
N GLU A 87 -9.32 -20.23 9.38
CA GLU A 87 -8.99 -19.73 10.73
C GLU A 87 -10.17 -19.09 11.48
N GLY A 88 -11.38 -19.19 10.93
CA GLY A 88 -12.60 -18.64 11.52
C GLY A 88 -12.94 -17.21 11.07
N TRP A 89 -14.12 -16.73 11.48
CA TRP A 89 -14.69 -15.48 10.98
C TRP A 89 -13.92 -14.22 11.43
N GLY A 90 -13.27 -14.27 12.60
CA GLY A 90 -12.59 -13.11 13.18
C GLY A 90 -11.50 -12.55 12.28
N ASN A 91 -10.78 -13.41 11.57
CA ASN A 91 -9.67 -12.97 10.73
C ASN A 91 -10.13 -12.20 9.48
N TYR A 92 -11.37 -12.38 9.03
CA TYR A 92 -11.93 -11.56 7.95
C TYR A 92 -12.07 -10.08 8.32
N LEU A 93 -12.07 -9.72 9.62
CA LEU A 93 -12.08 -8.32 10.05
C LEU A 93 -10.81 -7.56 9.62
N PHE A 94 -9.70 -8.25 9.33
CA PHE A 94 -8.47 -7.64 8.82
C PHE A 94 -8.61 -7.10 7.38
N ILE A 95 -9.71 -7.40 6.68
CA ILE A 95 -10.10 -6.70 5.45
C ILE A 95 -10.17 -5.19 5.67
N ILE A 96 -10.63 -4.74 6.85
CA ILE A 96 -10.74 -3.31 7.19
C ILE A 96 -9.36 -2.65 7.20
N CYS A 97 -8.34 -3.34 7.76
CA CYS A 97 -6.97 -2.85 7.77
C CYS A 97 -6.43 -2.70 6.34
N ASN A 98 -6.67 -3.70 5.48
CA ASN A 98 -6.24 -3.66 4.09
C ASN A 98 -6.94 -2.56 3.28
N ALA A 99 -8.24 -2.34 3.50
CA ALA A 99 -8.96 -1.24 2.91
C ALA A 99 -8.40 0.12 3.37
N ALA A 100 -8.06 0.27 4.66
CA ALA A 100 -7.42 1.47 5.18
C ALA A 100 -6.05 1.74 4.53
N VAL A 101 -5.23 0.71 4.30
CA VAL A 101 -3.96 0.87 3.55
C VAL A 101 -4.18 1.49 2.18
N ALA A 102 -5.13 0.96 1.41
CA ALA A 102 -5.44 1.48 0.08
C ALA A 102 -6.00 2.91 0.12
N MET A 103 -6.87 3.21 1.08
CA MET A 103 -7.46 4.55 1.22
C MET A 103 -6.43 5.61 1.61
N ILE A 104 -5.55 5.31 2.58
CA ILE A 104 -4.48 6.21 3.01
C ILE A 104 -3.47 6.41 1.87
N THR A 105 -3.07 5.33 1.19
CA THR A 105 -2.16 5.42 0.04
C THR A 105 -2.78 6.30 -1.07
N ALA A 106 -4.06 6.11 -1.38
CA ALA A 106 -4.76 6.94 -2.36
C ALA A 106 -4.87 8.41 -1.94
N LEU A 107 -5.04 8.68 -0.65
CA LEU A 107 -5.01 10.04 -0.12
C LEU A 107 -3.62 10.67 -0.34
N PHE A 108 -2.54 9.95 -0.07
CA PHE A 108 -1.17 10.43 -0.32
C PHE A 108 -0.90 10.72 -1.80
N ILE A 109 -1.40 9.87 -2.71
CA ILE A 109 -1.32 10.13 -4.16
C ILE A 109 -2.00 11.45 -4.52
N ARG A 110 -3.14 11.78 -3.88
CA ARG A 110 -3.86 13.03 -4.10
C ARG A 110 -3.18 14.24 -3.46
N LEU A 111 -2.52 14.07 -2.33
CA LEU A 111 -1.84 15.14 -1.60
C LEU A 111 -0.48 15.49 -2.22
N PHE A 112 0.26 14.50 -2.72
CA PHE A 112 1.63 14.65 -3.25
C PHE A 112 1.77 14.11 -4.69
N PRO A 113 0.92 14.53 -5.65
CA PRO A 113 0.92 13.97 -6.99
C PRO A 113 2.18 14.35 -7.79
N VAL A 114 2.83 15.47 -7.46
CA VAL A 114 4.03 15.95 -8.18
C VAL A 114 5.26 15.18 -7.71
N GLU A 115 5.43 15.04 -6.40
CA GLU A 115 6.53 14.35 -5.74
C GLU A 115 6.54 12.86 -6.06
N LEU A 116 5.36 12.26 -6.25
CA LEU A 116 5.18 10.86 -6.67
C LEU A 116 5.21 10.69 -8.21
N GLY A 117 5.44 11.75 -8.98
CA GLY A 117 5.59 11.68 -10.43
C GLY A 117 4.31 11.43 -11.24
N TYR A 118 3.13 11.64 -10.65
CA TYR A 118 1.83 11.50 -11.35
C TYR A 118 1.46 12.72 -12.19
N LEU A 119 1.92 13.91 -11.79
CA LEU A 119 1.75 15.14 -12.57
C LEU A 119 3.06 15.52 -13.23
N PRO A 120 3.03 15.96 -14.50
CA PRO A 120 4.21 16.53 -15.13
C PRO A 120 4.59 17.79 -14.37
N VAL A 121 5.79 17.81 -13.78
CA VAL A 121 6.43 19.05 -13.36
C VAL A 121 6.48 19.93 -14.61
N HIS A 122 5.85 21.11 -14.61
CA HIS A 122 6.01 22.09 -15.67
C HIS A 122 7.49 22.39 -15.80
N ARG A 123 8.15 21.70 -16.74
CA ARG A 123 9.50 22.00 -17.15
C ARG A 123 9.41 23.27 -17.95
N GLU A 124 9.59 24.40 -17.27
CA GLU A 124 10.14 25.56 -17.96
C GLU A 124 11.35 25.08 -18.73
N ALA A 125 11.43 25.46 -20.01
CA ALA A 125 12.46 25.00 -20.94
C ALA A 125 13.83 25.45 -20.42
N LEU A 126 14.44 24.62 -19.57
CA LEU A 126 15.74 24.89 -18.98
C LEU A 126 16.79 24.62 -20.06
N PRO A 127 17.75 25.55 -20.31
CA PRO A 127 18.78 25.37 -21.32
C PRO A 127 19.51 24.04 -21.14
N GLU A 128 19.73 23.34 -22.26
CA GLU A 128 20.32 22.00 -22.33
C GLU A 128 21.74 21.98 -21.73
N GLY A 129 21.82 21.78 -20.41
CA GLY A 129 23.04 21.50 -19.68
C GLY A 129 22.98 20.12 -19.05
N LEU A 130 23.86 19.21 -19.48
CA LEU A 130 24.02 17.85 -18.95
C LEU A 130 24.07 17.75 -17.39
N PRO A 131 24.75 18.66 -16.64
CA PRO A 131 24.81 18.55 -15.17
C PRO A 131 23.47 18.90 -14.48
N LEU A 132 22.64 19.75 -15.08
CA LEU A 132 21.36 20.18 -14.48
C LEU A 132 20.32 19.06 -14.51
N LEU A 133 20.30 18.23 -15.57
CA LEU A 133 19.40 17.08 -15.68
C LEU A 133 19.66 16.02 -14.60
N ARG A 134 20.94 15.77 -14.27
CA ARG A 134 21.30 14.83 -13.21
C ARG A 134 20.84 15.33 -11.84
N SER A 135 21.05 16.61 -11.55
CA SER A 135 20.61 17.23 -10.29
C SER A 135 19.08 17.17 -10.14
N GLN A 136 18.33 17.44 -11.21
CA GLN A 136 16.87 17.42 -11.17
C GLN A 136 16.31 15.99 -10.98
N ARG A 137 16.93 14.98 -11.61
CA ARG A 137 16.54 13.58 -11.38
C ARG A 137 16.78 13.15 -9.93
N ILE A 138 17.92 13.52 -9.34
CA ILE A 138 18.23 13.19 -7.94
C ILE A 138 17.21 13.86 -7.01
N LYS A 139 16.88 15.13 -7.26
CA LYS A 139 15.86 15.85 -6.49
C LYS A 139 14.51 15.14 -6.52
N ASN A 140 14.03 14.75 -7.71
CA ASN A 140 12.75 14.05 -7.83
C ASN A 140 12.74 12.71 -7.09
N ILE A 141 13.83 11.94 -7.15
CA ILE A 141 13.96 10.66 -6.41
C ILE A 141 13.93 10.90 -4.90
N MET A 142 14.61 11.96 -4.44
CA MET A 142 14.63 12.33 -3.03
C MET A 142 13.25 12.78 -2.54
N ASP A 143 12.55 13.60 -3.33
CA ASP A 143 11.19 14.06 -3.01
C ASP A 143 10.22 12.88 -2.93
N SER A 144 10.25 11.95 -3.90
CA SER A 144 9.48 10.70 -3.82
C SER A 144 9.86 9.89 -2.57
N GLY A 145 11.16 9.74 -2.28
CA GLY A 145 11.65 9.00 -1.12
C GLY A 145 11.12 9.55 0.20
N ILE A 146 11.13 10.87 0.38
CA ILE A 146 10.60 11.54 1.58
C ILE A 146 9.11 11.26 1.75
N VAL A 147 8.32 11.42 0.68
CA VAL A 147 6.87 11.18 0.73
C VAL A 147 6.56 9.72 1.05
N LEU A 148 7.31 8.77 0.47
CA LEU A 148 7.15 7.34 0.75
C LEU A 148 7.50 7.00 2.20
N ILE A 149 8.55 7.60 2.77
CA ILE A 149 8.91 7.41 4.19
C ILE A 149 7.78 7.94 5.10
N ILE A 150 7.24 9.12 4.82
CA ILE A 150 6.11 9.69 5.58
C ILE A 150 4.90 8.76 5.47
N LEU A 151 4.58 8.26 4.27
CA LEU A 151 3.51 7.30 4.04
C LEU A 151 3.71 6.02 4.86
N SER A 152 4.93 5.47 4.92
CA SER A 152 5.24 4.29 5.74
C SER A 152 4.96 4.51 7.22
N PHE A 153 5.34 5.67 7.78
CA PHE A 153 5.05 5.98 9.18
C PHE A 153 3.55 6.16 9.45
N VAL A 154 2.83 6.85 8.57
CA VAL A 154 1.38 7.03 8.71
C VAL A 154 0.64 5.70 8.60
N LEU A 155 1.01 4.85 7.63
CA LEU A 155 0.44 3.51 7.51
C LEU A 155 0.79 2.64 8.73
N CYS A 156 2.02 2.72 9.24
CA CYS A 156 2.42 1.98 10.43
C CYS A 156 1.54 2.37 11.63
N ALA A 157 1.34 3.66 11.89
CA ALA A 157 0.50 4.14 12.98
C ALA A 157 -0.96 3.70 12.80
N ALA A 158 -1.53 3.90 11.61
CA ALA A 158 -2.93 3.58 11.32
C ALA A 158 -3.21 2.07 11.42
N ILE A 159 -2.35 1.23 10.85
CA ILE A 159 -2.54 -0.22 10.84
C ILE A 159 -2.25 -0.84 12.21
N SER A 160 -1.30 -0.29 12.97
CA SER A 160 -1.08 -0.74 14.36
C SER A 160 -2.32 -0.45 15.22
N LEU A 161 -2.92 0.74 15.08
CA LEU A 161 -4.14 1.10 15.81
C LEU A 161 -5.35 0.26 15.38
N LEU A 162 -5.62 0.18 14.07
CA LEU A 162 -6.75 -0.59 13.55
C LEU A 162 -6.61 -2.08 13.84
N GLY A 163 -5.41 -2.65 13.65
CA GLY A 163 -5.12 -4.03 14.01
C GLY A 163 -5.29 -4.28 15.50
N GLY A 164 -4.89 -3.32 16.35
CA GLY A 164 -5.11 -3.35 17.80
C GLY A 164 -6.58 -3.46 18.17
N ILE A 165 -7.41 -2.61 17.56
CA ILE A 165 -8.87 -2.61 17.76
C ILE A 165 -9.49 -3.92 17.25
N VAL A 166 -9.14 -4.36 16.04
CA VAL A 166 -9.64 -5.61 15.46
C VAL A 166 -9.28 -6.81 16.34
N ALA A 167 -8.03 -6.91 16.78
CA ALA A 167 -7.59 -7.99 17.66
C ALA A 167 -8.31 -7.98 19.01
N ALA A 168 -8.54 -6.80 19.59
CA ALA A 168 -9.34 -6.67 20.82
C ALA A 168 -10.78 -7.13 20.59
N CYS A 169 -11.41 -6.74 19.48
CA CYS A 169 -12.75 -7.21 19.11
C CYS A 169 -12.80 -8.72 18.95
N ILE A 170 -11.85 -9.33 18.24
CA ILE A 170 -11.79 -10.79 18.07
C ILE A 170 -11.70 -11.47 19.44
N LYS A 171 -10.85 -11.00 20.36
CA LYS A 171 -10.73 -11.59 21.70
C LYS A 171 -12.01 -11.49 22.54
N VAL A 172 -12.82 -10.46 22.34
CA VAL A 172 -14.10 -10.29 23.04
C VAL A 172 -15.16 -11.25 22.51
N PHE A 173 -15.18 -11.51 21.20
CA PHE A 173 -16.24 -12.29 20.55
C PHE A 173 -15.88 -13.74 20.22
N ALA A 174 -14.59 -14.09 20.17
CA ALA A 174 -14.13 -15.45 19.87
C ALA A 174 -13.85 -16.21 21.18
N VAL A 175 -14.74 -17.15 21.52
CA VAL A 175 -14.64 -18.00 22.73
C VAL A 175 -13.43 -18.95 22.70
N SER A 176 -12.80 -19.17 21.54
CA SER A 176 -11.60 -20.00 21.43
C SER A 176 -10.85 -19.71 20.12
N SER A 177 -10.13 -18.58 20.03
CA SER A 177 -9.12 -18.45 18.98
C SER A 177 -7.90 -19.27 19.39
N ASN A 178 -7.66 -20.40 18.72
CA ASN A 178 -6.41 -21.14 18.85
C ASN A 178 -5.25 -20.15 18.69
N GLY A 179 -4.47 -19.99 19.76
CA GLY A 179 -3.43 -18.97 19.87
C GLY A 179 -2.30 -19.22 18.87
N GLY A 180 -2.43 -18.63 17.68
CA GLY A 180 -1.31 -18.50 16.77
C GLY A 180 -0.22 -17.64 17.42
N PHE A 181 1.03 -18.11 17.37
CA PHE A 181 2.17 -17.32 17.83
C PHE A 181 2.49 -16.22 16.81
N GLY A 182 1.87 -15.05 16.97
CA GLY A 182 2.26 -13.86 16.23
C GLY A 182 3.55 -13.24 16.78
N PRO A 183 4.44 -12.69 15.95
CA PRO A 183 5.66 -12.00 16.39
C PRO A 183 5.39 -10.81 17.33
N GLU A 184 4.18 -10.26 17.36
CA GLU A 184 3.74 -9.26 18.34
C GLU A 184 3.74 -9.78 19.79
N LEU A 185 3.69 -11.10 20.01
CA LEU A 185 3.70 -11.72 21.34
C LEU A 185 5.06 -11.59 22.05
N PHE A 186 6.12 -11.21 21.35
CA PHE A 186 7.40 -10.89 22.00
C PHE A 186 7.32 -9.57 22.81
N PHE A 187 6.48 -8.64 22.38
CA PHE A 187 6.36 -7.30 23.00
C PHE A 187 5.16 -7.18 23.93
N ALA A 188 4.06 -7.88 23.64
CA ALA A 188 2.83 -7.80 24.42
C ALA A 188 3.01 -8.11 25.93
N PRO A 189 3.77 -9.14 26.37
CA PRO A 189 3.94 -9.45 27.78
C PRO A 189 4.62 -8.33 28.57
N PHE A 190 5.56 -7.61 27.96
CA PHE A 190 6.25 -6.48 28.60
C PHE A 190 5.28 -5.31 28.85
N LEU A 191 4.41 -5.03 27.87
CA LEU A 191 3.41 -3.96 27.95
C LEU A 191 2.26 -4.31 28.90
N SER A 192 1.84 -5.58 28.95
CA SER A 192 0.80 -6.05 29.87
C SER A 192 1.17 -5.86 31.34
N ARG A 193 2.48 -5.92 31.68
CA ARG A 193 2.97 -5.64 33.05
C ARG A 193 2.75 -4.20 33.51
N LYS A 194 2.38 -3.29 32.61
CA LYS A 194 2.09 -1.87 32.91
C LYS A 194 0.60 -1.58 33.13
N ASN A 195 -0.26 -2.61 33.24
CA ASN A 195 -1.71 -2.46 33.41
C ASN A 195 -2.38 -1.61 32.31
N LEU A 196 -1.85 -1.66 31.08
CA LEU A 196 -2.45 -0.95 29.95
C LEU A 196 -3.70 -1.68 29.43
N PRO A 197 -4.70 -0.97 28.88
CA PRO A 197 -5.83 -1.57 28.19
C PRO A 197 -5.41 -2.53 27.07
N VAL A 198 -6.15 -3.63 26.89
CA VAL A 198 -5.82 -4.69 25.92
C VAL A 198 -5.59 -4.15 24.50
N PHE A 199 -6.45 -3.23 24.02
CA PHE A 199 -6.29 -2.66 22.69
C PHE A 199 -5.00 -1.82 22.53
N ILE A 200 -4.54 -1.16 23.61
CA ILE A 200 -3.29 -0.38 23.60
C ILE A 200 -2.10 -1.34 23.54
N VAL A 201 -2.13 -2.41 24.32
CA VAL A 201 -1.10 -3.46 24.31
C VAL A 201 -0.98 -4.05 22.90
N GLU A 202 -2.11 -4.40 22.28
CA GLU A 202 -2.19 -4.95 20.92
C GLU A 202 -1.76 -3.97 19.82
N ALA A 203 -1.98 -2.67 20.01
CA ALA A 203 -1.54 -1.66 19.05
C ALA A 203 -0.03 -1.42 19.17
N LEU A 204 0.47 -1.21 20.39
CA LEU A 204 1.87 -0.87 20.64
C LEU A 204 2.82 -2.03 20.36
N SER A 205 2.40 -3.28 20.61
CA SER A 205 3.22 -4.47 20.33
C SER A 205 3.51 -4.66 18.83
N ARG A 206 2.67 -4.09 17.96
CA ARG A 206 2.81 -4.19 16.49
C ARG A 206 3.69 -3.10 15.89
N ILE A 207 3.91 -1.98 16.58
CA ILE A 207 4.67 -0.83 16.05
C ILE A 207 6.07 -1.22 15.58
N PRO A 208 6.91 -1.94 16.37
CA PRO A 208 8.27 -2.25 15.94
C PRO A 208 8.33 -3.06 14.64
N LEU A 209 7.43 -4.03 14.51
CA LEU A 209 7.32 -4.89 13.34
C LEU A 209 6.77 -4.11 12.14
N ASN A 210 5.69 -3.35 12.37
CA ASN A 210 5.04 -2.56 11.33
C ASN A 210 5.96 -1.45 10.79
N ILE A 211 6.87 -0.86 11.56
CA ILE A 211 7.80 0.15 11.02
C ILE A 211 8.63 -0.44 9.89
N ILE A 212 9.28 -1.58 10.13
CA ILE A 212 10.15 -2.23 9.15
C ILE A 212 9.31 -2.73 7.97
N ASP A 213 8.23 -3.44 8.26
CA ASP A 213 7.34 -4.01 7.25
C ASP A 213 6.77 -2.91 6.35
N ARG A 214 6.27 -1.80 6.92
CA ARG A 214 5.67 -0.71 6.13
C ARG A 214 6.69 0.05 5.29
N ILE A 215 7.94 0.20 5.73
CA ILE A 215 8.99 0.80 4.89
C ILE A 215 9.22 -0.07 3.66
N VAL A 216 9.37 -1.39 3.84
CA VAL A 216 9.61 -2.34 2.76
C VAL A 216 8.39 -2.43 1.83
N THR A 217 7.18 -2.56 2.37
CA THR A 217 5.96 -2.71 1.54
C THR A 217 5.63 -1.46 0.75
N VAL A 218 5.85 -0.26 1.30
CA VAL A 218 5.57 1.00 0.58
C VAL A 218 6.59 1.21 -0.53
N ALA A 219 7.88 1.04 -0.24
CA ALA A 219 8.92 1.17 -1.26
C ALA A 219 8.77 0.10 -2.36
N GLY A 220 8.56 -1.16 -1.96
CA GLY A 220 8.33 -2.26 -2.88
C GLY A 220 7.05 -2.08 -3.71
N GLY A 221 5.95 -1.67 -3.07
CA GLY A 221 4.68 -1.42 -3.75
C GLY A 221 4.78 -0.28 -4.78
N TYR A 222 5.41 0.83 -4.42
CA TYR A 222 5.67 1.93 -5.35
C TYR A 222 6.57 1.48 -6.52
N GLY A 223 7.66 0.75 -6.23
CA GLY A 223 8.55 0.21 -7.26
C GLY A 223 7.82 -0.70 -8.26
N ILE A 224 6.99 -1.62 -7.75
CA ILE A 224 6.16 -2.50 -8.59
C ILE A 224 5.19 -1.68 -9.45
N ALA A 225 4.53 -0.66 -8.89
CA ALA A 225 3.63 0.22 -9.64
C ALA A 225 4.33 0.95 -10.79
N CYS A 226 5.56 1.41 -10.57
CA CYS A 226 6.41 2.01 -11.61
C CYS A 226 6.74 1.01 -12.71
N ILE A 227 7.09 -0.23 -12.36
CA ILE A 227 7.38 -1.30 -13.32
C ILE A 227 6.15 -1.63 -14.17
N ILE A 228 4.97 -1.80 -13.55
CA ILE A 228 3.72 -2.07 -14.28
C ILE A 228 3.43 -0.94 -15.27
N SER A 229 3.60 0.31 -14.83
CA SER A 229 3.39 1.49 -15.68
C SER A 229 4.35 1.53 -16.86
N PHE A 230 5.63 1.21 -16.64
CA PHE A 230 6.65 1.14 -17.68
C PHE A 230 6.31 0.10 -18.76
N PHE A 231 5.90 -1.10 -18.36
CA PHE A 231 5.53 -2.16 -19.29
C PHE A 231 4.28 -1.80 -20.10
N ARG A 232 3.26 -1.24 -19.45
CA ARG A 232 2.04 -0.78 -20.14
C ARG A 232 2.37 0.24 -21.23
N ASP A 233 3.16 1.24 -20.89
CA ASP A 233 3.49 2.33 -21.81
C ASP A 233 4.35 1.83 -22.98
N SER A 234 5.22 0.84 -22.73
CA SER A 234 6.01 0.17 -23.77
C SER A 234 5.11 -0.59 -24.74
N VAL A 235 4.19 -1.44 -24.25
CA VAL A 235 3.27 -2.21 -25.09
C VAL A 235 2.40 -1.29 -25.96
N PHE A 236 1.90 -0.19 -25.39
CA PHE A 236 1.06 0.75 -26.13
C PHE A 236 1.80 1.47 -27.27
N ARG A 237 3.10 1.80 -27.07
CA ARG A 237 3.92 2.42 -28.12
C ARG A 237 4.18 1.46 -29.28
N TYR A 238 4.49 0.20 -29.00
CA TYR A 238 4.71 -0.80 -30.05
C TYR A 238 3.43 -1.20 -30.79
N GLY A 239 2.28 -1.20 -30.11
CA GLY A 239 0.99 -1.54 -30.72
C GLY A 239 0.45 -0.51 -31.71
N LYS A 240 0.82 0.77 -31.59
CA LYS A 240 0.41 1.85 -32.53
C LYS A 240 1.30 1.98 -33.77
N GLY A 241 2.45 1.31 -33.79
CA GLY A 241 3.41 1.35 -34.91
C GLY A 241 3.20 0.27 -35.97
N ARG A 242 2.11 -0.49 -35.90
CA ARG A 242 1.66 -1.45 -36.92
C ARG A 242 0.29 -1.03 -37.41
#